data_AF-A0ABD1CGR5-F1
#
_entry.id   AF-A0ABD1CGR5-F1
#
_cell.length_a   1.000
_cell.length_b   1.000
_cell.length_c   1.000
_cell.angle_alpha   90.00
_cell.angle_beta   90.00
_cell.angle_gamma   90.00
#
_symmetry.space_group_name_H-M   'P 1'
#
loop_
_entity.id
_entity.type
_entity.pdbx_description
1 polymer ?
#
loop_
_entity_poly.entity_id
_entity_poly.type
_entity_poly.pdbx_seq_one_letter_code
_entity_poly.pdbx_strand_id
1 'polypeptide(L)'
;MERRRTAFEKNLEEINSHNREFEEGKSQFRMGLNKFADLDNELYKKQMVRMRDTNHRKMDVEINDEIVGAAAKDVPDSLDWRTKGFVTSPVNQKTCGSCYAFSISYAITGQIMQRIGRLEYVSQQQLVDCSVETGNQGCAGGSLRYTLKYLEKCGGIMRQVDYPYTSSVSTTKNPS
;
A
#
# COMPACT_ATOMS: atom_id res chain seq x y z
N MET A 1 17.48 17.95 17.85
CA MET A 1 17.65 18.76 16.62
C MET A 1 18.82 18.25 15.80
N GLU A 2 19.98 17.98 16.41
CA GLU A 2 21.18 17.49 15.70
C GLU A 2 20.96 16.24 14.83
N ARG A 3 20.37 15.17 15.36
CA ARG A 3 20.15 13.92 14.58
C ARG A 3 19.33 14.09 13.30
N ARG A 4 18.29 14.94 13.31
CA ARG A 4 17.47 15.20 12.11
C ARG A 4 18.22 16.04 11.09
N ARG A 5 18.98 17.03 11.56
CA ARG A 5 19.85 17.85 10.70
C ARG A 5 20.91 16.98 10.02
N THR A 6 21.61 16.13 10.76
CA THR A 6 22.62 15.22 10.20
C THR A 6 22.01 14.27 9.16
N ALA A 7 20.84 13.71 9.45
CA ALA A 7 20.13 12.86 8.48
C ALA A 7 19.74 13.65 7.22
N PHE A 8 19.28 14.89 7.37
CA PHE A 8 18.95 15.76 6.24
C PHE A 8 20.16 16.08 5.37
N GLU A 9 21.28 16.48 5.97
CA GLU A 9 22.51 16.79 5.24
C GLU A 9 23.02 15.58 4.45
N LYS A 10 23.02 14.39 5.07
CA LYS A 10 23.38 13.13 4.41
C LYS A 10 22.44 12.79 3.24
N ASN A 11 21.13 12.87 3.46
CA ASN A 11 20.15 12.55 2.42
C ASN A 11 20.19 13.57 1.27
N LEU A 12 20.47 14.85 1.56
CA LEU A 12 20.63 15.88 0.54
C LEU A 12 21.87 15.61 -0.33
N GLU A 13 22.98 15.18 0.28
CA GLU A 13 24.18 14.77 -0.45
C GLU A 13 23.89 13.58 -1.37
N GLU A 14 23.18 12.56 -0.87
CA GLU A 14 22.75 11.39 -1.65
C GLU A 14 21.88 11.80 -2.84
N ILE A 15 20.88 12.66 -2.62
CA ILE A 15 20.00 13.18 -3.67
C ILE A 15 20.81 13.93 -4.73
N ASN A 16 21.72 14.81 -4.32
CA ASN A 16 22.53 15.58 -5.25
C ASN A 16 23.49 14.69 -6.05
N SER A 17 24.07 13.67 -5.43
CA SER A 17 24.93 12.71 -6.12
C SER A 17 24.16 11.89 -7.14
N HIS A 18 23.02 11.33 -6.74
CA HIS A 18 22.15 10.57 -7.64
C HIS A 18 21.64 11.41 -8.82
N ASN A 19 21.29 12.67 -8.57
CA ASN A 19 20.83 13.56 -9.64
C ASN A 19 21.95 13.92 -10.63
N ARG A 20 23.22 13.98 -10.20
CA ARG A 20 24.36 14.09 -11.14
C ARG A 20 24.51 12.84 -12.00
N GLU A 21 24.37 11.65 -11.41
CA GLU A 21 24.37 10.38 -12.16
C GLU A 21 23.24 10.33 -13.20
N PHE A 22 22.07 10.90 -12.89
CA PHE A 22 21.00 11.07 -13.86
C PHE A 22 21.41 11.98 -15.02
N GLU A 23 22.02 13.15 -14.78
CA GLU A 23 22.50 14.04 -15.86
C GLU A 23 23.55 13.36 -16.75
N GLU A 24 24.36 12.48 -16.17
CA GLU A 24 25.38 11.70 -16.89
C GLU A 24 24.80 10.47 -17.62
N GLY A 25 23.49 10.23 -17.55
CA GLY A 25 22.83 9.09 -18.17
C GLY A 25 23.08 7.74 -17.47
N LYS A 26 23.58 7.77 -16.23
CA LYS A 26 23.85 6.57 -15.40
C LYS A 26 22.65 6.14 -14.56
N SER A 27 21.67 7.03 -14.36
CA SER A 27 20.40 6.74 -13.70
C SER A 27 19.22 7.04 -14.62
N GLN A 28 18.12 6.30 -14.46
CA GLN A 28 16.87 6.51 -15.19
C GLN A 28 15.85 7.36 -14.41
N PHE A 29 16.18 7.78 -13.19
CA PHE A 29 15.29 8.58 -12.35
C PHE A 29 16.04 9.67 -11.59
N ARG A 30 15.28 10.63 -11.08
CA ARG A 30 15.77 11.67 -10.18
C ARG A 30 15.19 11.47 -8.78
N MET A 31 15.95 11.89 -7.78
CA MET A 31 15.48 11.99 -6.41
C MET A 31 15.14 13.44 -6.07
N GLY A 32 14.24 13.62 -5.11
CA GLY A 32 13.82 14.94 -4.64
C GLY A 32 13.60 14.94 -3.14
N LEU A 33 13.78 16.11 -2.54
CA LEU A 33 13.46 16.32 -1.12
C LEU A 33 11.96 16.10 -0.88
N ASN A 34 11.67 15.43 0.23
CA ASN A 34 10.29 15.18 0.66
C ASN A 34 10.22 15.20 2.20
N LYS A 35 9.03 14.92 2.74
CA LYS A 35 8.78 14.94 4.20
C LYS A 35 9.62 13.95 5.03
N PHE A 36 10.32 13.03 4.38
CA PHE A 36 11.20 12.03 5.01
C PHE A 36 12.69 12.39 4.86
N ALA A 37 13.03 13.50 4.20
CA ALA A 37 14.42 13.85 3.93
C ALA A 37 15.26 14.03 5.20
N ASP A 38 14.67 14.25 6.36
CA ASP A 38 15.37 14.37 7.64
C ASP A 38 15.26 13.14 8.55
N LEU A 39 14.83 12.00 7.99
CA LEU A 39 14.84 10.70 8.64
C LEU A 39 16.04 9.89 8.17
N ASP A 40 16.67 9.20 9.11
CA ASP A 40 17.64 8.17 8.78
C ASP A 40 16.94 7.00 8.06
N ASN A 41 17.56 6.45 7.02
CA ASN A 41 16.97 5.40 6.19
C ASN A 41 16.60 4.14 6.97
N GLU A 42 17.39 3.74 7.97
CA GLU A 42 17.09 2.57 8.79
C GLU A 42 15.91 2.85 9.72
N LEU A 43 15.82 4.07 10.26
CA LEU A 43 14.65 4.50 11.02
C LEU A 43 13.40 4.55 10.14
N TYR A 44 13.50 5.07 8.91
CA TYR A 44 12.41 5.10 7.94
C TYR A 44 11.90 3.69 7.64
N LYS A 45 12.78 2.76 7.27
CA LYS A 45 12.41 1.36 7.01
C LYS A 45 11.74 0.74 8.23
N LYS A 46 12.35 0.92 9.41
CA LYS A 46 11.81 0.37 10.66
C LYS A 46 10.45 0.95 11.02
N GLN A 47 10.15 2.22 10.70
CA GLN A 47 8.89 2.84 11.09
C GLN A 47 7.78 2.66 10.04
N MET A 48 8.11 2.81 8.76
CA MET A 48 7.14 2.94 7.67
C MET A 48 6.95 1.66 6.85
N VAL A 49 7.99 0.83 6.75
CA VAL A 49 7.96 -0.43 5.97
C VAL A 49 7.64 -1.58 6.90
N ARG A 50 6.36 -1.93 6.96
CA ARG A 50 5.80 -2.94 7.89
C ARG A 50 5.04 -4.05 7.19
N MET A 51 5.37 -4.32 5.93
CA MET A 51 4.87 -5.51 5.22
C MET A 51 5.45 -6.75 5.90
N ARG A 52 4.62 -7.77 6.13
CA ARG A 52 5.05 -9.02 6.75
C ARG A 52 4.99 -10.13 5.72
N ASP A 53 6.05 -10.91 5.68
CA ASP A 53 6.06 -12.14 4.90
C ASP A 53 5.04 -13.13 5.45
N THR A 54 4.40 -13.83 4.53
CA THR A 54 3.61 -15.00 4.85
C THR A 54 4.23 -16.17 4.14
N ASN A 55 4.33 -17.31 4.82
CA ASN A 55 4.82 -18.53 4.21
C ASN A 55 4.13 -18.74 2.85
N HIS A 56 4.93 -18.71 1.78
CA HIS A 56 4.47 -19.09 0.47
C HIS A 56 4.08 -20.56 0.56
N ARG A 57 2.78 -20.83 0.57
CA ARG A 57 2.34 -22.18 0.24
C ARG A 57 2.61 -22.28 -1.25
N LYS A 58 3.33 -23.32 -1.70
CA LYS A 58 3.30 -23.67 -3.13
C LYS A 58 1.81 -23.69 -3.49
N MET A 59 1.39 -22.78 -4.35
CA MET A 59 0.06 -22.86 -4.91
C MET A 59 0.07 -24.16 -5.71
N ASP A 60 -0.91 -25.03 -5.46
CA ASP A 60 -1.11 -26.17 -6.34
C ASP A 60 -1.29 -25.58 -7.74
N VAL A 61 -0.52 -26.10 -8.71
CA VAL A 61 -0.44 -25.57 -10.07
C VAL A 61 -1.82 -25.60 -10.77
N GLU A 62 -2.79 -26.31 -10.18
CA GLU A 62 -4.22 -26.28 -10.52
C GLU A 62 -4.93 -24.99 -10.04
N ILE A 63 -4.29 -23.83 -10.16
CA ILE A 63 -5.04 -22.57 -10.21
C ILE A 63 -5.73 -22.60 -11.57
N ASN A 64 -7.06 -22.71 -11.58
CA ASN A 64 -7.87 -22.67 -12.78
C ASN A 64 -7.34 -21.57 -13.73
N ASP A 65 -7.11 -21.88 -15.01
CA ASP A 65 -6.64 -20.95 -16.05
C ASP A 65 -7.53 -19.68 -16.20
N GLU A 66 -8.66 -19.65 -15.48
CA GLU A 66 -9.55 -18.51 -15.30
C GLU A 66 -8.94 -17.36 -14.46
N ILE A 67 -8.02 -17.61 -13.51
CA ILE A 67 -7.48 -16.56 -12.63
C ILE A 67 -6.29 -15.82 -13.26
N VAL A 68 -5.44 -16.54 -14.00
CA VAL A 68 -4.37 -15.96 -14.81
C VAL A 68 -4.88 -15.98 -16.24
N GLY A 69 -5.68 -14.96 -16.59
CA GLY A 69 -6.48 -14.91 -17.80
C GLY A 69 -5.84 -15.64 -18.97
N ALA A 70 -6.45 -16.78 -19.32
CA ALA A 70 -6.16 -17.59 -20.49
C ALA A 70 -5.57 -16.73 -21.61
N ALA A 71 -4.25 -16.83 -21.81
CA ALA A 71 -3.45 -16.16 -22.83
C ALA A 71 -4.16 -14.95 -23.47
N ALA A 72 -4.29 -13.83 -22.74
CA ALA A 72 -4.88 -12.61 -23.28
C ALA A 72 -4.15 -12.26 -24.58
N LYS A 73 -4.79 -12.51 -25.73
CA LYS A 73 -4.16 -12.40 -27.05
C LYS A 73 -3.87 -10.94 -27.44
N ASP A 74 -4.54 -10.00 -26.77
CA ASP A 74 -4.55 -8.58 -27.09
C ASP A 74 -4.23 -7.71 -25.86
N VAL A 75 -3.10 -7.98 -25.20
CA VAL A 75 -2.60 -7.08 -24.13
C VAL A 75 -1.97 -5.85 -24.77
N PRO A 76 -2.40 -4.62 -24.42
CA PRO A 76 -1.82 -3.42 -24.98
C PRO A 76 -0.39 -3.18 -24.46
N ASP A 77 0.46 -2.56 -25.28
CA ASP A 77 1.84 -2.18 -24.90
C ASP A 77 1.89 -1.25 -23.68
N SER A 78 0.81 -0.51 -23.41
CA SER A 78 0.67 0.33 -22.23
C SER A 78 -0.77 0.34 -21.72
N LEU A 79 -0.92 0.37 -20.39
CA LEU A 79 -2.21 0.46 -19.73
C LEU A 79 -2.10 1.41 -18.53
N ASP A 80 -2.94 2.45 -18.53
CA ASP A 80 -3.10 3.38 -17.42
C ASP A 80 -4.57 3.45 -16.99
N TRP A 81 -4.91 2.84 -15.86
CA TRP A 81 -6.27 2.83 -15.31
C TRP A 81 -6.80 4.23 -14.98
N ARG A 82 -5.93 5.24 -14.78
CA ARG A 82 -6.35 6.62 -14.55
C ARG A 82 -7.04 7.20 -15.79
N THR A 83 -6.55 6.85 -16.99
CA THR A 83 -7.19 7.24 -18.27
C THR A 83 -8.54 6.54 -18.48
N LYS A 84 -8.79 5.46 -17.74
CA LYS A 84 -10.05 4.71 -17.70
C LYS A 84 -10.97 5.15 -16.56
N GLY A 85 -10.65 6.24 -15.87
CA GLY A 85 -11.45 6.85 -14.82
C GLY A 85 -11.07 6.47 -13.39
N PHE A 86 -10.08 5.59 -13.18
CA PHE A 86 -9.58 5.25 -11.84
C PHE A 86 -8.62 6.34 -11.35
N VAL A 87 -9.16 7.54 -11.17
CA VAL A 87 -8.43 8.73 -10.70
C VAL A 87 -8.73 8.91 -9.23
N THR A 88 -7.73 8.66 -8.38
CA THR A 88 -7.85 8.78 -6.93
C THR A 88 -7.02 9.95 -6.41
N SER A 89 -7.44 10.53 -5.29
CA SER A 89 -6.58 11.47 -4.58
C SER A 89 -5.36 10.74 -4.00
N PRO A 90 -4.19 11.41 -3.87
CA PRO A 90 -3.07 10.85 -3.13
C PRO A 90 -3.47 10.48 -1.70
N VAL A 91 -2.99 9.34 -1.23
CA VAL A 91 -3.24 8.83 0.14
C VAL A 91 -1.98 8.75 0.97
N ASN A 92 -2.15 8.71 2.29
CA ASN A 92 -1.04 8.75 3.23
C ASN A 92 -1.36 7.92 4.48
N GLN A 93 -0.65 6.82 4.68
CA GLN A 93 -0.70 5.97 5.88
C GLN A 93 -0.14 6.65 7.15
N LYS A 94 0.38 7.87 7.01
CA LYS A 94 1.03 8.66 8.07
C LYS A 94 2.13 7.85 8.75
N THR A 95 2.04 7.63 10.05
CA THR A 95 3.05 6.92 10.86
C THR A 95 2.66 5.48 11.17
N CYS A 96 1.50 5.03 10.70
CA CYS A 96 1.00 3.68 10.92
C CYS A 96 1.50 2.75 9.82
N GLY A 97 2.05 1.59 10.20
CA GLY A 97 2.53 0.54 9.29
C GLY A 97 1.41 -0.24 8.59
N SER A 98 0.55 0.48 7.88
CA SER A 98 -0.72 -0.01 7.31
C SER A 98 -0.72 -0.07 5.79
N CYS A 99 0.46 -0.06 5.15
CA CYS A 99 0.59 -0.17 3.70
C CYS A 99 -0.22 -1.36 3.13
N TYR A 100 -0.27 -2.50 3.83
CA TYR A 100 -1.09 -3.65 3.45
C TYR A 100 -2.58 -3.33 3.32
N ALA A 101 -3.12 -2.54 4.24
CA ALA A 101 -4.53 -2.15 4.25
C ALA A 101 -4.84 -1.20 3.09
N PHE A 102 -3.96 -0.24 2.83
CA PHE A 102 -4.09 0.66 1.68
C PHE A 102 -4.02 -0.10 0.35
N SER A 103 -3.06 -1.02 0.19
CA SER A 103 -2.93 -1.81 -1.05
C SER A 103 -4.20 -2.62 -1.35
N ILE A 104 -4.73 -3.34 -0.35
CA ILE A 104 -5.95 -4.15 -0.53
C ILE A 104 -7.19 -3.26 -0.73
N SER A 105 -7.35 -2.20 0.05
CA SER A 105 -8.48 -1.28 -0.09
C SER A 105 -8.54 -0.65 -1.48
N TYR A 106 -7.41 -0.22 -2.03
CA TYR A 106 -7.37 0.38 -3.38
C TYR A 106 -7.59 -0.66 -4.48
N ALA A 107 -7.09 -1.88 -4.32
CA ALA A 107 -7.41 -2.97 -5.25
C ALA A 107 -8.93 -3.26 -5.28
N ILE A 108 -9.58 -3.33 -4.11
CA ILE A 108 -11.03 -3.52 -4.00
C ILE A 108 -11.79 -2.33 -4.59
N THR A 109 -11.35 -1.10 -4.29
CA THR A 109 -11.92 0.14 -4.86
C THR A 109 -11.88 0.08 -6.41
N GLY A 110 -10.79 -0.41 -6.99
CA GLY A 110 -10.66 -0.61 -8.44
C GLY A 110 -11.65 -1.64 -9.00
N GLN A 111 -11.81 -2.77 -8.30
CA GLN A 111 -12.79 -3.80 -8.68
C GLN A 111 -14.23 -3.30 -8.56
N ILE A 112 -14.55 -2.53 -7.51
CA ILE A 112 -15.85 -1.88 -7.36
C ILE A 112 -16.07 -0.92 -8.53
N MET A 113 -15.13 -0.04 -8.83
CA MET A 113 -15.24 0.90 -9.95
C MET A 113 -15.48 0.17 -11.28
N GLN A 114 -14.74 -0.92 -11.55
CA GLN A 114 -14.96 -1.72 -12.75
C GLN A 114 -16.38 -2.31 -12.82
N ARG A 115 -16.93 -2.73 -11.67
CA ARG A 115 -18.25 -3.36 -11.59
C ARG A 115 -19.41 -2.38 -11.66
N ILE A 116 -19.30 -1.21 -11.03
CA ILE A 116 -20.42 -0.25 -10.88
C ILE A 116 -20.21 1.07 -11.63
N GLY A 117 -19.07 1.26 -12.28
CA GLY A 117 -18.76 2.44 -13.09
C GLY A 117 -18.47 3.72 -12.30
N ARG A 118 -18.32 3.64 -10.97
CA ARG A 118 -18.01 4.80 -10.11
C ARG A 118 -17.05 4.44 -8.99
N LEU A 119 -16.24 5.41 -8.59
CA LEU A 119 -15.23 5.25 -7.55
C LEU A 119 -15.89 5.24 -6.17
N GLU A 120 -15.73 4.14 -5.43
CA GLU A 120 -16.24 3.99 -4.07
C GLU A 120 -15.14 3.44 -3.17
N TYR A 121 -14.69 4.27 -2.22
CA TYR A 121 -13.58 3.95 -1.35
C TYR A 121 -14.02 3.06 -0.19
N VAL A 122 -13.23 2.02 0.09
CA VAL A 122 -13.46 1.09 1.20
C VAL A 122 -12.52 1.36 2.37
N SER A 123 -12.96 1.06 3.59
CA SER A 123 -12.26 1.43 4.82
C SER A 123 -10.92 0.71 4.99
N GLN A 124 -9.82 1.44 4.94
CA GLN A 124 -8.51 0.92 5.35
C GLN A 124 -8.46 0.68 6.86
N GLN A 125 -9.22 1.47 7.64
CA GLN A 125 -9.21 1.37 9.11
C GLN A 125 -9.81 0.04 9.59
N GLN A 126 -10.86 -0.46 8.92
CA GLN A 126 -11.41 -1.78 9.23
C GLN A 126 -10.36 -2.87 9.03
N LEU A 127 -9.57 -2.77 7.95
CA LEU A 127 -8.47 -3.71 7.71
C LEU A 127 -7.39 -3.58 8.79
N VAL A 128 -7.06 -2.37 9.25
CA VAL A 128 -6.10 -2.17 10.36
C VAL A 128 -6.60 -2.80 11.65
N ASP A 129 -7.87 -2.59 12.01
CA ASP A 129 -8.40 -2.96 13.33
C ASP A 129 -8.83 -4.42 13.42
N CYS A 130 -9.42 -4.96 12.35
CA CYS A 130 -10.13 -6.25 12.39
C CYS A 130 -9.33 -7.40 11.76
N SER A 131 -8.42 -7.13 10.81
CA SER A 131 -7.64 -8.22 10.18
C SER A 131 -6.60 -8.86 11.11
N VAL A 132 -6.45 -8.32 12.33
CA VAL A 132 -5.66 -8.93 13.40
C VAL A 132 -6.11 -10.35 13.74
N GLU A 133 -7.40 -10.66 13.54
CA GLU A 133 -7.95 -12.02 13.72
C GLU A 133 -7.31 -13.06 12.79
N THR A 134 -6.71 -12.61 11.70
CA THR A 134 -6.09 -13.48 10.68
C THR A 134 -4.57 -13.39 10.66
N GLY A 135 -3.97 -12.68 11.63
CA GLY A 135 -2.52 -12.63 11.83
C GLY A 135 -1.84 -11.30 11.52
N ASN A 136 -2.59 -10.27 11.10
CA ASN A 136 -2.06 -8.91 11.01
C ASN A 136 -1.89 -8.28 12.41
N GLN A 137 -1.20 -7.14 12.49
CA GLN A 137 -0.88 -6.47 13.75
C GLN A 137 -1.20 -4.96 13.71
N GLY A 138 -2.26 -4.57 13.01
CA GLY A 138 -2.66 -3.17 12.89
C GLY A 138 -1.51 -2.32 12.36
N CYS A 139 -1.13 -1.29 13.11
CA CYS A 139 -0.03 -0.39 12.74
C CYS A 139 1.38 -0.98 12.91
N ALA A 140 1.54 -2.12 13.59
CA ALA A 140 2.84 -2.79 13.69
C ALA A 140 3.19 -3.58 12.41
N GLY A 141 2.22 -3.74 11.50
CA GLY A 141 2.43 -4.36 10.20
C GLY A 141 1.40 -5.41 9.85
N GLY A 142 1.43 -5.82 8.60
CA GLY A 142 0.51 -6.84 8.08
C GLY A 142 0.90 -7.38 6.73
N SER A 143 0.15 -8.37 6.29
CA SER A 143 0.28 -9.07 5.03
C SER A 143 -0.97 -8.89 4.18
N LEU A 144 -0.78 -8.73 2.87
CA LEU A 144 -1.87 -8.76 1.90
C LEU A 144 -2.69 -10.04 2.02
N ARG A 145 -2.03 -11.20 2.23
CA ARG A 145 -2.70 -12.50 2.30
C ARG A 145 -3.59 -12.64 3.53
N TYR A 146 -3.11 -12.23 4.70
CA TYR A 146 -3.94 -12.24 5.91
C TYR A 146 -5.12 -11.28 5.77
N THR A 147 -4.88 -10.11 5.17
CA THR A 147 -5.95 -9.14 4.88
C THR A 147 -7.04 -9.72 3.98
N LEU A 148 -6.66 -10.44 2.92
CA LEU A 148 -7.61 -11.14 2.04
C LEU A 148 -8.37 -12.26 2.77
N LYS A 149 -7.68 -13.07 3.58
CA LYS A 149 -8.34 -14.09 4.43
C LYS A 149 -9.36 -13.48 5.40
N TYR A 150 -9.04 -12.32 5.97
CA TYR A 150 -9.97 -11.60 6.82
C TYR A 150 -11.23 -11.20 6.04
N LEU A 151 -11.06 -10.64 4.85
CA LEU A 151 -12.20 -10.23 4.00
C LEU A 151 -13.07 -11.41 3.58
N GLU A 152 -12.46 -12.54 3.23
CA GLU A 152 -13.17 -13.79 2.91
C GLU A 152 -14.01 -14.28 4.11
N LYS A 153 -13.44 -14.25 5.33
CA LYS A 153 -14.13 -14.64 6.56
C LYS A 153 -15.22 -13.64 6.98
N CYS A 154 -14.94 -12.35 6.87
CA CYS A 154 -15.84 -11.27 7.30
C CYS A 154 -17.04 -11.09 6.34
N GLY A 155 -16.87 -11.44 5.07
CA GLY A 155 -17.90 -11.33 4.05
C GLY A 155 -18.18 -9.91 3.56
N GLY A 156 -17.41 -8.91 3.99
CA GLY A 156 -17.62 -7.52 3.59
C GLY A 156 -16.57 -6.53 4.09
N ILE A 157 -16.64 -5.32 3.54
CA ILE A 157 -15.83 -4.17 3.91
C ILE A 157 -16.70 -2.91 3.88
N MET A 158 -16.59 -2.07 4.91
CA MET A 158 -17.31 -0.82 5.04
C MET A 158 -16.78 0.23 4.06
N ARG A 159 -17.59 1.25 3.79
CA ARG A 159 -17.12 2.43 3.06
C ARG A 159 -16.14 3.21 3.93
N GLN A 160 -15.18 3.88 3.29
CA GLN A 160 -14.20 4.72 3.97
C GLN A 160 -14.86 5.84 4.78
N VAL A 161 -16.03 6.34 4.34
CA VAL A 161 -16.78 7.39 5.05
C VAL A 161 -17.47 6.88 6.32
N ASP A 162 -17.86 5.61 6.36
CA ASP A 162 -18.54 5.02 7.53
C ASP A 162 -17.53 4.59 8.60
N TYR A 163 -16.31 4.24 8.18
CA TYR A 163 -15.21 3.91 9.10
C TYR A 163 -13.90 4.58 8.66
N PRO A 164 -13.71 5.87 9.02
CA PRO A 164 -12.58 6.68 8.55
C PRO A 164 -11.22 6.25 9.10
N TYR A 165 -10.17 6.54 8.33
CA TYR A 165 -8.79 6.24 8.72
C TYR A 165 -8.25 7.16 9.82
N THR A 166 -7.81 6.56 10.93
CA THR A 166 -7.33 7.27 12.13
C THR A 166 -5.81 7.22 12.27
N SER A 167 -5.11 6.40 11.48
CA SER A 167 -3.65 6.17 11.61
C SER A 167 -3.24 5.62 12.98
N SER A 168 -4.13 4.90 13.64
CA SER A 168 -3.87 4.17 14.88
C SER A 168 -4.70 2.88 14.87
N VAL A 169 -4.48 2.02 15.87
CA VAL A 169 -5.41 0.92 16.14
C VAL A 169 -6.54 1.47 17.01
N SER A 170 -7.78 1.29 16.58
CA SER A 170 -8.95 1.71 17.36
C SER A 170 -9.10 0.87 18.61
N THR A 171 -9.55 1.49 19.70
CA THR A 171 -9.88 0.78 20.95
C THR A 171 -11.22 0.04 20.84
N THR A 172 -12.09 0.43 19.90
CA THR A 172 -13.36 -0.22 19.59
C THR A 172 -13.24 -1.04 18.30
N LYS A 173 -13.08 -2.36 18.45
CA LYS A 173 -12.75 -3.28 17.35
C LYS A 173 -13.91 -3.68 16.43
N ASN A 174 -15.13 -3.22 16.70
CA ASN A 174 -16.32 -3.55 15.91
C ASN A 174 -17.29 -2.36 15.91
N PRO A 175 -17.30 -1.50 14.87
CA PRO A 175 -18.54 -0.80 14.57
C PRO A 175 -19.57 -1.85 14.15
N SER A 176 -20.76 -1.76 14.74
CA SER A 176 -21.90 -2.63 14.44
C SER A 176 -22.39 -2.44 13.01
#